data_AF-A0A3B9EQV8-F1
#
_entry.id   AF-A0A3B9EQV8-F1
#
_cell.length_a   1.000
_cell.length_b   1.000
_cell.length_c   1.000
_cell.angle_alpha   90.00
_cell.angle_beta   90.00
_cell.angle_gamma   90.00
#
_symmetry.space_group_name_H-M   'P 1'
#
loop_
_entity.id
_entity.type
_entity.pdbx_description
1 polymer ?
#
loop_
_entity_poly.entity_id
_entity_poly.type
_entity_poly.pdbx_seq_one_letter_code
_entity_poly.pdbx_strand_id
1 'polypeptide(L)'
;MATKSFRRRIYYLIEASHPDHRGTRVFDTFMVVMIVANILSVILETVPSLDAEYGRAFHLFDRISVALFTIEYLARLWVAVEHAPVARHGAVLGRLRFAMGPYMVIDLLAIAPFYLSLIMPAADLRVLRIFRLLRMLKLARYSPGLHTLMRVLSEERRALGAALIVMMGLLVLCSTLVYHLEHPVQPDKFGSIPDAMWWGLATLTTVGYGDVVPVTPLGKILGGAMMIFGLGMFAIPIGIVASAFSRDIHQRDFVISFGMVSNVPAFSHLGPIEIERIIRVLQSRRMRAGSLVFAKGDPADAVYFILSGTLRVEFPHHPFELGSGDFFGEGALYRNTPRLARVRCLTDCRLLRLAREDFDTLTEDDPDFRAKIEAAVSERQPAAEDLDPHN
;
A
#
# COMPACT_ATOMS: atom_id res chain seq x y z
N MET A 1 12.45 -16.79 -27.25
CA MET A 1 11.72 -16.60 -25.97
C MET A 1 11.06 -17.92 -25.59
N ALA A 2 11.50 -18.59 -24.53
CA ALA A 2 10.84 -19.82 -24.06
C ALA A 2 9.40 -19.51 -23.64
N THR A 3 8.43 -20.20 -24.23
CA THR A 3 7.00 -20.06 -23.90
C THR A 3 6.78 -20.36 -22.42
N LYS A 4 6.48 -19.32 -21.62
CA LYS A 4 6.10 -19.48 -20.20
C LYS A 4 4.97 -20.52 -20.10
N SER A 5 5.18 -21.56 -19.30
CA SER A 5 4.19 -22.60 -18.96
C SER A 5 2.85 -21.96 -18.56
N PHE A 6 1.73 -22.58 -18.96
CA PHE A 6 0.37 -22.08 -18.68
C PHE A 6 0.16 -21.76 -17.19
N ARG A 7 0.63 -22.63 -16.28
CA ARG A 7 0.58 -22.40 -14.83
C ARG A 7 1.28 -21.11 -14.42
N ARG A 8 2.45 -20.84 -14.99
CA ARG A 8 3.24 -19.63 -14.72
C ARG A 8 2.57 -18.38 -15.30
N ARG A 9 1.79 -18.48 -16.37
CA ARG A 9 0.95 -17.37 -16.86
C ARG A 9 -0.17 -17.04 -15.88
N ILE A 10 -0.86 -18.05 -15.37
CA ILE A 10 -1.90 -17.87 -14.34
C ILE A 10 -1.30 -17.28 -13.06
N TYR A 11 -0.09 -17.71 -12.65
CA TYR A 11 0.63 -17.13 -11.52
C TYR A 11 0.79 -15.61 -11.60
N TYR A 12 1.27 -15.12 -12.75
CA TYR A 12 1.41 -13.68 -12.97
C TYR A 12 0.08 -12.95 -13.05
N LEU A 13 -0.99 -13.65 -13.45
CA LEU A 13 -2.34 -13.07 -13.53
C LEU A 13 -2.98 -12.88 -12.15
N ILE A 14 -2.90 -13.89 -11.27
CA ILE A 14 -3.72 -13.95 -10.04
C ILE A 14 -2.96 -13.66 -8.73
N GLU A 15 -1.62 -13.69 -8.75
CA GLU A 15 -0.83 -13.72 -7.52
C GLU A 15 0.43 -12.83 -7.55
N ALA A 16 1.25 -12.89 -8.60
CA ALA A 16 2.44 -12.03 -8.72
C ALA A 16 2.16 -10.66 -9.36
N SER A 17 0.89 -10.24 -9.36
CA SER A 17 0.29 -9.06 -10.00
C SER A 17 1.31 -8.05 -10.53
N HIS A 18 1.65 -8.15 -11.83
CA HIS A 18 2.48 -7.14 -12.48
C HIS A 18 1.62 -5.91 -12.81
N PRO A 19 1.97 -4.70 -12.31
CA PRO A 19 1.16 -3.49 -12.48
C PRO A 19 0.84 -3.14 -13.95
N ASP A 20 1.69 -3.56 -14.88
CA ASP A 20 1.63 -3.18 -16.29
C ASP A 20 0.86 -4.17 -17.19
N HIS A 21 0.38 -5.29 -16.65
CA HIS A 21 -0.44 -6.22 -17.42
C HIS A 21 -1.93 -5.90 -17.30
N ARG A 22 -2.57 -5.53 -18.42
CA ARG A 22 -4.02 -5.25 -18.50
C ARG A 22 -4.88 -6.39 -17.94
N GLY A 23 -4.48 -7.65 -18.16
CA GLY A 23 -5.21 -8.83 -17.67
C GLY A 23 -5.33 -8.89 -16.15
N THR A 24 -4.26 -8.56 -15.42
CA THR A 24 -4.27 -8.52 -13.95
C THR A 24 -5.24 -7.47 -13.43
N ARG A 25 -5.23 -6.26 -13.99
CA ARG A 25 -6.16 -5.19 -13.58
C ARG A 25 -7.63 -5.57 -13.81
N VAL A 26 -7.93 -6.21 -14.94
CA VAL A 26 -9.30 -6.67 -15.25
C VAL A 26 -9.73 -7.73 -14.24
N PHE A 27 -8.87 -8.69 -13.94
CA PHE A 27 -9.15 -9.72 -12.94
C PHE A 27 -9.37 -9.11 -11.54
N ASP A 28 -8.47 -8.25 -11.08
CA ASP A 28 -8.58 -7.61 -9.77
C ASP A 28 -9.86 -6.77 -9.67
N THR A 29 -10.19 -6.01 -10.72
CA THR A 29 -11.42 -5.21 -10.77
C THR A 29 -12.66 -6.09 -10.73
N PHE A 30 -12.67 -7.18 -11.51
CA PHE A 30 -13.77 -8.15 -11.50
C PHE A 30 -13.99 -8.75 -10.10
N MET A 31 -12.91 -9.13 -9.41
CA MET A 31 -12.97 -9.69 -8.07
C MET A 31 -13.50 -8.67 -7.05
N VAL A 32 -13.02 -7.42 -7.10
CA VAL A 32 -13.53 -6.35 -6.24
C VAL A 32 -15.01 -6.10 -6.48
N VAL A 33 -15.45 -5.99 -7.73
CA VAL A 33 -16.87 -5.82 -8.08
C VAL A 33 -17.71 -6.99 -7.55
N MET A 34 -17.22 -8.23 -7.70
CA MET A 34 -17.90 -9.41 -7.19
C MET A 34 -18.05 -9.40 -5.67
N ILE A 35 -17.00 -8.98 -4.94
CA ILE A 35 -17.02 -8.87 -3.48
C ILE A 35 -18.01 -7.78 -3.04
N VAL A 36 -17.94 -6.60 -3.65
CA VAL A 36 -18.86 -5.48 -3.33
C VAL A 36 -20.31 -5.86 -3.62
N ALA A 37 -20.57 -6.50 -4.76
CA ALA A 37 -21.90 -7.00 -5.09
C ALA A 37 -22.39 -8.07 -4.09
N ASN A 38 -21.50 -8.93 -3.57
CA ASN A 38 -21.83 -9.89 -2.52
C ASN A 38 -22.22 -9.21 -1.21
N ILE A 39 -21.46 -8.20 -0.79
CA ILE A 39 -21.78 -7.43 0.42
C ILE A 39 -23.13 -6.74 0.25
N LEU A 40 -23.36 -6.10 -0.90
CA LEU A 40 -24.64 -5.45 -1.19
C LEU A 40 -25.79 -6.47 -1.20
N SER A 41 -25.61 -7.64 -1.81
CA SER A 41 -26.61 -8.71 -1.79
C SER A 41 -26.96 -9.13 -0.36
N VAL A 42 -25.97 -9.28 0.53
CA VAL A 42 -26.21 -9.63 1.93
C VAL A 42 -26.96 -8.51 2.66
N ILE A 43 -26.62 -7.25 2.41
CA ILE A 43 -27.32 -6.10 3.00
C ILE A 43 -28.78 -6.07 2.52
N LEU A 44 -29.02 -6.23 1.22
CA LEU A 44 -30.38 -6.20 0.65
C LEU A 44 -31.22 -7.41 1.10
N GLU A 45 -30.62 -8.59 1.29
CA GLU A 45 -31.26 -9.78 1.87
C GLU A 45 -31.78 -9.53 3.30
N THR A 46 -31.22 -8.56 4.03
CA THR A 46 -31.74 -8.20 5.37
C THR A 46 -33.07 -7.42 5.34
N VAL A 47 -33.47 -6.87 4.18
CA VAL A 47 -34.70 -6.11 4.04
C VAL A 47 -35.86 -7.06 3.70
N PRO A 48 -36.88 -7.23 4.58
CA PRO A 48 -37.91 -8.26 4.40
C PRO A 48 -38.70 -8.17 3.09
N SER A 49 -38.96 -6.94 2.60
CA SER A 49 -39.67 -6.73 1.32
C SER A 49 -38.84 -7.19 0.13
N LEU A 50 -37.53 -6.94 0.14
CA LEU A 50 -36.62 -7.35 -0.93
C LEU A 50 -36.32 -8.85 -0.88
N ASP A 51 -36.21 -9.44 0.30
CA ASP A 51 -36.00 -10.89 0.44
C ASP A 51 -37.23 -11.68 -0.04
N ALA A 52 -38.44 -11.20 0.25
CA ALA A 52 -39.67 -11.80 -0.24
C ALA A 52 -39.76 -11.81 -1.78
N GLU A 53 -39.31 -10.74 -2.46
CA GLU A 53 -39.39 -10.60 -3.91
C GLU A 53 -38.17 -11.21 -4.65
N TYR A 54 -36.96 -11.01 -4.13
CA TYR A 54 -35.69 -11.34 -4.79
C TYR A 54 -34.84 -12.39 -4.07
N GLY A 55 -35.31 -13.00 -2.96
CA GLY A 55 -34.52 -13.94 -2.14
C GLY A 55 -33.92 -15.11 -2.94
N ARG A 56 -34.67 -15.64 -3.92
CA ARG A 56 -34.14 -16.67 -4.84
C ARG A 56 -32.95 -16.18 -5.67
N ALA A 57 -33.00 -14.94 -6.16
CA ALA A 57 -31.92 -14.33 -6.92
C ALA A 57 -30.69 -14.09 -6.05
N PHE A 58 -30.88 -13.61 -4.81
CA PHE A 58 -29.78 -13.44 -3.83
C PHE A 58 -29.10 -14.78 -3.51
N HIS A 59 -29.86 -15.83 -3.24
CA HIS A 59 -29.31 -17.16 -2.99
C HIS A 59 -28.62 -17.77 -4.21
N LEU A 60 -29.13 -17.54 -5.43
CA LEU A 60 -28.49 -18.00 -6.65
C LEU A 60 -27.16 -17.27 -6.87
N PHE A 61 -27.16 -15.96 -6.70
CA PHE A 61 -25.97 -15.13 -6.80
C PHE A 61 -24.91 -15.53 -5.77
N ASP A 62 -25.31 -15.79 -4.52
CA ASP A 62 -24.44 -16.30 -3.45
C ASP A 62 -23.76 -17.63 -3.81
N ARG A 63 -24.51 -18.57 -4.40
CA ARG A 63 -23.93 -19.86 -4.84
C ARG A 63 -22.93 -19.67 -5.97
N ILE A 64 -23.26 -18.83 -6.96
CA ILE A 64 -22.38 -18.54 -8.09
C ILE A 64 -21.10 -17.86 -7.60
N SER A 65 -21.21 -16.86 -6.73
CA SER A 65 -20.05 -16.13 -6.20
C SER A 65 -19.15 -17.04 -5.35
N VAL A 66 -19.72 -17.88 -4.49
CA VAL A 66 -18.96 -18.87 -3.70
C VAL A 66 -18.25 -19.87 -4.62
N ALA A 67 -18.91 -20.34 -5.69
CA ALA A 67 -18.27 -21.21 -6.66
C ALA A 67 -17.06 -20.53 -7.32
N LEU A 68 -17.21 -19.27 -7.75
CA LEU A 68 -16.11 -18.48 -8.31
C LEU A 68 -14.96 -18.26 -7.31
N PHE A 69 -15.26 -17.90 -6.07
CA PHE A 69 -14.24 -17.74 -5.01
C PHE A 69 -13.56 -19.07 -4.64
N THR A 70 -14.28 -20.19 -4.72
CA THR A 70 -13.69 -21.51 -4.53
C THR A 70 -12.73 -21.84 -5.66
N ILE A 71 -13.13 -21.61 -6.92
CA ILE A 71 -12.27 -21.83 -8.09
C ILE A 71 -11.01 -20.97 -7.98
N GLU A 72 -11.16 -19.70 -7.61
CA GLU A 72 -10.04 -18.79 -7.35
C GLU A 72 -9.10 -19.32 -6.25
N TYR A 73 -9.63 -19.75 -5.11
CA TYR A 73 -8.85 -20.31 -4.00
C TYR A 73 -8.05 -21.55 -4.44
N LEU A 74 -8.70 -22.47 -5.15
CA LEU A 74 -8.05 -23.67 -5.69
C LEU A 74 -7.01 -23.33 -6.75
N ALA A 75 -7.28 -22.35 -7.62
CA ALA A 75 -6.33 -21.87 -8.61
C ALA A 75 -5.08 -21.27 -7.95
N ARG A 76 -5.23 -20.48 -6.88
CA ARG A 76 -4.08 -19.97 -6.10
C ARG A 76 -3.27 -21.10 -5.48
N LEU A 77 -3.94 -22.08 -4.86
CA LEU A 77 -3.24 -23.23 -4.25
C LEU A 77 -2.53 -24.10 -5.30
N TRP A 78 -3.11 -24.25 -6.49
CA TRP A 78 -2.52 -24.97 -7.62
C TRP A 78 -1.24 -24.29 -8.11
N VAL A 79 -1.28 -22.96 -8.22
CA VAL A 79 -0.21 -22.13 -8.75
C VAL A 79 0.86 -21.79 -7.71
N ALA A 80 0.55 -21.97 -6.42
CA ALA A 80 1.46 -21.66 -5.31
C ALA A 80 2.86 -22.30 -5.43
N VAL A 81 3.01 -23.40 -6.18
CA VAL A 81 4.30 -24.06 -6.41
C VAL A 81 5.29 -23.17 -7.19
N GLU A 82 4.79 -22.19 -7.94
CA GLU A 82 5.61 -21.19 -8.65
C GLU A 82 6.17 -20.11 -7.71
N HIS A 83 5.67 -20.00 -6.47
CA HIS A 83 6.23 -19.10 -5.47
C HIS A 83 7.57 -19.64 -4.94
N ALA A 84 8.60 -18.79 -4.98
CA ALA A 84 9.96 -19.13 -4.54
C ALA A 84 10.04 -19.71 -3.10
N PRO A 85 9.29 -19.21 -2.09
CA PRO A 85 9.32 -19.81 -0.74
C PRO A 85 8.67 -21.19 -0.65
N VAL A 86 7.69 -21.48 -1.50
CA VAL A 86 6.92 -22.73 -1.54
C VAL A 86 7.71 -23.82 -2.27
N ALA A 87 8.39 -23.47 -3.36
CA ALA A 87 9.24 -24.38 -4.13
C ALA A 87 10.33 -25.07 -3.28
N ARG A 88 10.78 -24.41 -2.20
CA ARG A 88 11.83 -24.93 -1.29
C ARG A 88 11.38 -26.04 -0.33
N HIS A 89 10.07 -26.19 -0.08
CA HIS A 89 9.55 -27.11 0.95
C HIS A 89 8.78 -28.31 0.37
N GLY A 90 8.92 -28.58 -0.93
CA GLY A 90 8.20 -29.66 -1.62
C GLY A 90 6.73 -29.32 -1.94
N ALA A 91 6.12 -30.10 -2.84
CA ALA A 91 4.83 -29.74 -3.46
C ALA A 91 3.63 -29.76 -2.49
N VAL A 92 3.64 -30.62 -1.47
CA VAL A 92 2.51 -30.79 -0.54
C VAL A 92 2.66 -29.89 0.68
N LEU A 93 3.79 -30.00 1.39
CA LEU A 93 4.06 -29.21 2.59
C LEU A 93 4.16 -27.70 2.27
N GLY A 94 4.73 -27.35 1.11
CA GLY A 94 4.77 -25.98 0.64
C GLY A 94 3.37 -25.39 0.39
N ARG A 95 2.44 -26.18 -0.19
CA ARG A 95 1.05 -25.74 -0.41
C ARG A 95 0.29 -25.59 0.91
N LEU A 96 0.47 -26.50 1.86
CA LEU A 96 -0.17 -26.40 3.17
C LEU A 96 0.27 -25.12 3.89
N ARG A 97 1.58 -24.84 3.88
CA ARG A 97 2.14 -23.62 4.46
C ARG A 97 1.65 -22.36 3.74
N PHE A 98 1.48 -22.43 2.41
CA PHE A 98 0.87 -21.34 1.65
C PHE A 98 -0.59 -21.11 2.03
N ALA A 99 -1.38 -22.17 2.22
CA ALA A 99 -2.77 -22.10 2.66
C ALA A 99 -2.94 -21.47 4.05
N MET A 100 -1.94 -21.64 4.94
CA MET A 100 -1.88 -20.99 6.25
C MET A 100 -1.40 -19.53 6.22
N GLY A 101 -1.08 -18.98 5.05
CA GLY A 101 -0.75 -17.57 4.89
C GLY A 101 -1.97 -16.66 5.15
N PRO A 102 -1.77 -15.42 5.64
CA PRO A 102 -2.87 -14.54 6.08
C PRO A 102 -3.92 -14.29 5.00
N TYR A 103 -3.50 -14.06 3.75
CA TYR A 103 -4.43 -13.84 2.65
C TYR A 103 -5.18 -15.12 2.22
N MET A 104 -4.55 -16.28 2.32
CA MET A 104 -5.21 -17.56 2.01
C MET A 104 -6.18 -17.98 3.11
N VAL A 105 -5.89 -17.67 4.36
CA VAL A 105 -6.84 -17.83 5.47
C VAL A 105 -8.06 -16.95 5.26
N ILE A 106 -7.89 -15.69 4.84
CA ILE A 106 -9.00 -14.79 4.49
C ILE A 106 -9.83 -15.38 3.35
N ASP A 107 -9.19 -15.88 2.29
CA ASP A 107 -9.89 -16.50 1.15
C ASP A 107 -10.69 -17.74 1.58
N LEU A 108 -10.14 -18.56 2.49
CA LEU A 108 -10.81 -19.73 3.06
C LEU A 108 -12.02 -19.32 3.91
N LEU A 109 -11.84 -18.35 4.81
CA LEU A 109 -12.92 -17.83 5.66
C LEU A 109 -14.07 -17.22 4.86
N ALA A 110 -13.80 -16.68 3.67
CA ALA A 110 -14.82 -16.11 2.79
C ALA A 110 -15.74 -17.18 2.16
N ILE A 111 -15.24 -18.39 1.93
CA ILE A 111 -16.01 -19.52 1.36
C ILE A 111 -16.51 -20.50 2.43
N ALA A 112 -15.86 -20.54 3.60
CA ALA A 112 -16.16 -21.48 4.68
C ALA A 112 -17.64 -21.51 5.11
N PRO A 113 -18.38 -20.39 5.23
CA PRO A 113 -19.76 -20.41 5.71
C PRO A 113 -20.68 -21.29 4.85
N PHE A 114 -20.47 -21.29 3.53
CA PHE A 114 -21.24 -22.11 2.60
C PHE A 114 -20.98 -23.61 2.83
N TYR A 115 -19.70 -24.01 2.87
CA TYR A 115 -19.34 -25.41 3.07
C TYR A 115 -19.68 -25.93 4.47
N LEU A 116 -19.54 -25.09 5.51
CA LEU A 116 -19.99 -25.42 6.86
C LEU A 116 -21.50 -25.64 6.92
N SER A 117 -22.29 -24.82 6.20
CA SER A 117 -23.75 -25.01 6.14
C SER A 117 -24.17 -26.33 5.48
N LEU A 118 -23.34 -26.86 4.57
CA LEU A 118 -23.58 -28.15 3.92
C LEU A 118 -23.24 -29.33 4.84
N ILE A 119 -22.17 -29.22 5.63
CA ILE A 119 -21.68 -30.28 6.53
C ILE A 119 -22.49 -30.31 7.84
N MET A 120 -22.94 -29.15 8.31
CA MET A 120 -23.71 -29.01 9.55
C MET A 120 -25.09 -28.37 9.30
N PRO A 121 -26.05 -29.09 8.68
CA PRO A 121 -27.38 -28.54 8.39
C PRO A 121 -28.19 -28.18 9.65
N ALA A 122 -27.85 -28.77 10.79
CA ALA A 122 -28.50 -28.57 12.08
C ALA A 122 -27.91 -27.39 12.89
N ALA A 123 -26.79 -26.81 12.47
CA ALA A 123 -26.27 -25.59 13.08
C ALA A 123 -27.22 -24.43 12.77
N ASP A 124 -27.36 -23.48 13.69
CA ASP A 124 -28.18 -22.29 13.43
C ASP A 124 -27.63 -21.53 12.22
N LEU A 125 -28.29 -21.72 11.08
CA LEU A 125 -27.92 -21.12 9.81
C LEU A 125 -27.88 -19.59 9.88
N ARG A 126 -28.51 -18.98 10.88
CA ARG A 126 -28.49 -17.53 11.12
C ARG A 126 -27.09 -17.04 11.50
N VAL A 127 -26.37 -17.78 12.37
CA VAL A 127 -25.00 -17.40 12.76
C VAL A 127 -24.04 -17.54 11.57
N LEU A 128 -24.23 -18.58 10.74
CA LEU A 128 -23.46 -18.77 9.52
C LEU A 128 -23.68 -17.65 8.47
N ARG A 129 -24.84 -16.98 8.49
CA ARG A 129 -25.09 -15.81 7.61
C ARG A 129 -24.19 -14.63 7.97
N ILE A 130 -23.93 -14.38 9.25
CA ILE A 130 -23.06 -13.28 9.69
C ILE A 130 -21.64 -13.49 9.15
N PHE A 131 -21.15 -14.73 9.14
CA PHE A 131 -19.84 -15.04 8.58
C PHE A 131 -19.74 -14.81 7.06
N ARG A 132 -20.85 -14.66 6.33
CA ARG A 132 -20.79 -14.25 4.91
C ARG A 132 -20.17 -12.85 4.75
N LEU A 133 -20.26 -11.98 5.77
CA LEU A 133 -19.58 -10.67 5.78
C LEU A 133 -18.06 -10.78 5.84
N LEU A 134 -17.50 -11.93 6.25
CA LEU A 134 -16.04 -12.16 6.20
C LEU A 134 -15.49 -12.08 4.78
N ARG A 135 -16.34 -12.23 3.74
CA ARG A 135 -15.95 -12.01 2.34
C ARG A 135 -15.44 -10.60 2.09
N MET A 136 -15.88 -9.59 2.87
CA MET A 136 -15.36 -8.23 2.81
C MET A 136 -13.85 -8.18 3.07
N LEU A 137 -13.33 -9.08 3.90
CA LEU A 137 -11.91 -9.17 4.19
C LEU A 137 -11.09 -9.52 2.94
N LYS A 138 -11.66 -10.17 1.91
CA LYS A 138 -10.96 -10.41 0.63
C LYS A 138 -10.52 -9.12 -0.05
N LEU A 139 -11.19 -7.98 0.19
CA LEU A 139 -10.76 -6.66 -0.31
C LEU A 139 -9.34 -6.30 0.15
N ALA A 140 -8.88 -6.86 1.27
CA ALA A 140 -7.51 -6.69 1.76
C ALA A 140 -6.44 -7.04 0.73
N ARG A 141 -6.69 -8.06 -0.10
CA ARG A 141 -5.76 -8.53 -1.13
C ARG A 141 -5.71 -7.63 -2.36
N TYR A 142 -6.76 -6.86 -2.60
CA TYR A 142 -6.88 -6.01 -3.79
C TYR A 142 -6.58 -4.55 -3.49
N SER A 143 -6.26 -4.22 -2.24
CA SER A 143 -5.95 -2.87 -1.78
C SER A 143 -4.47 -2.74 -1.40
N PRO A 144 -3.66 -2.02 -2.21
CA PRO A 144 -2.26 -1.72 -1.87
C PRO A 144 -2.11 -1.04 -0.51
N GLY A 145 -3.07 -0.20 -0.12
CA GLY A 145 -3.08 0.49 1.18
C GLY A 145 -3.26 -0.48 2.33
N LEU A 146 -4.14 -1.48 2.20
CA LEU A 146 -4.36 -2.46 3.25
C LEU A 146 -3.19 -3.45 3.38
N HIS A 147 -2.49 -3.75 2.29
CA HIS A 147 -1.21 -4.47 2.36
C HIS A 147 -0.18 -3.74 3.21
N THR A 148 -0.02 -2.42 3.03
CA THR A 148 0.85 -1.61 3.88
C THR A 148 0.40 -1.63 5.34
N LEU A 149 -0.89 -1.45 5.61
CA LEU A 149 -1.42 -1.48 6.97
C LEU A 149 -1.15 -2.83 7.65
N MET A 150 -1.45 -3.94 6.98
CA MET A 150 -1.22 -5.29 7.52
C MET A 150 0.27 -5.55 7.80
N ARG A 151 1.15 -5.08 6.91
CA ARG A 151 2.60 -5.16 7.12
C ARG A 151 3.02 -4.39 8.37
N VAL A 152 2.64 -3.11 8.47
CA VAL A 152 2.94 -2.23 9.60
C VAL A 152 2.45 -2.84 10.91
N LEU A 153 1.21 -3.33 10.97
CA LEU A 153 0.66 -3.97 12.17
C LEU A 153 1.45 -5.24 12.57
N SER A 154 1.88 -6.03 11.58
CA SER A 154 2.65 -7.24 11.83
C SER A 154 4.07 -6.96 12.33
N GLU A 155 4.69 -5.90 11.84
CA GLU A 155 6.03 -5.43 12.24
C GLU A 155 5.99 -4.84 13.65
N GLU A 156 4.98 -4.01 13.94
CA GLU A 156 4.83 -3.30 15.22
C GLU A 156 4.04 -4.09 16.27
N ARG A 157 3.71 -5.37 16.02
CA ARG A 157 2.87 -6.21 16.88
C ARG A 157 3.31 -6.27 18.35
N ARG A 158 4.63 -6.19 18.60
CA ARG A 158 5.18 -6.20 19.97
C ARG A 158 4.88 -4.90 20.71
N ALA A 159 5.07 -3.76 20.05
CA ALA A 159 4.80 -2.45 20.62
C ALA A 159 3.30 -2.23 20.81
N LEU A 160 2.48 -2.60 19.81
CA LEU A 160 1.02 -2.57 19.90
C LEU A 160 0.49 -3.51 20.99
N GLY A 161 1.04 -4.72 21.09
CA GLY A 161 0.69 -5.67 22.15
C GLY A 161 1.03 -5.13 23.55
N ALA A 162 2.19 -4.51 23.72
CA ALA A 162 2.57 -3.87 24.98
C ALA A 162 1.62 -2.72 25.35
N ALA A 163 1.28 -1.85 24.39
CA ALA A 163 0.30 -0.78 24.61
C ALA A 163 -1.08 -1.33 25.02
N LEU A 164 -1.55 -2.39 24.36
CA LEU A 164 -2.82 -3.04 24.70
C LEU A 164 -2.82 -3.64 26.11
N ILE A 165 -1.73 -4.27 26.54
CA ILE A 165 -1.60 -4.82 27.90
C ILE A 165 -1.70 -3.70 28.94
N VAL A 166 -1.00 -2.58 28.72
CA VAL A 166 -1.04 -1.44 29.65
C VAL A 166 -2.45 -0.82 29.69
N MET A 167 -3.10 -0.64 28.52
CA MET A 167 -4.48 -0.14 28.44
C MET A 167 -5.48 -1.05 29.17
N MET A 168 -5.36 -2.37 28.99
CA MET A 168 -6.21 -3.35 29.68
C MET A 168 -5.96 -3.34 31.19
N GLY A 169 -4.71 -3.23 31.61
CA GLY A 169 -4.34 -3.10 33.03
C GLY A 169 -4.96 -1.86 33.67
N LEU A 170 -4.89 -0.70 33.01
CA LEU A 170 -5.53 0.52 33.51
C LEU A 170 -7.06 0.38 33.54
N LEU A 171 -7.66 -0.20 32.50
CA LEU A 171 -9.10 -0.44 32.45
C LEU A 171 -9.56 -1.24 33.66
N VAL A 172 -8.92 -2.38 33.94
CA VAL A 172 -9.27 -3.24 35.08
C VAL A 172 -9.05 -2.51 36.40
N LEU A 173 -7.92 -1.80 36.56
CA LEU A 173 -7.61 -1.06 37.79
C LEU A 173 -8.64 0.04 38.06
N CYS A 174 -8.89 0.93 37.10
CA CYS A 174 -9.84 2.04 37.25
C CYS A 174 -11.27 1.53 37.44
N SER A 175 -11.67 0.46 36.74
CA SER A 175 -13.01 -0.13 36.86
C SER A 175 -13.22 -0.78 38.23
N THR A 176 -12.19 -1.41 38.79
CA THR A 176 -12.24 -1.96 40.15
C THR A 176 -12.35 -0.85 41.20
N LEU A 177 -11.59 0.22 41.04
CA LEU A 177 -11.64 1.37 41.95
C LEU A 177 -13.01 2.08 41.89
N VAL A 178 -13.53 2.35 40.69
CA VAL A 178 -14.82 3.02 40.54
C VAL A 178 -15.97 2.14 41.05
N TYR A 179 -15.90 0.82 40.86
CA TYR A 179 -16.83 -0.12 41.46
C TYR A 179 -16.87 0.05 42.98
N HIS A 180 -15.71 0.02 43.66
CA HIS A 180 -15.68 0.18 45.12
C HIS A 180 -16.18 1.56 45.60
N LEU A 181 -16.03 2.62 44.79
CA LEU A 181 -16.48 3.97 45.12
C LEU A 181 -17.97 4.19 44.86
N GLU A 182 -18.50 3.63 43.76
CA GLU A 182 -19.84 3.93 43.26
C GLU A 182 -20.87 2.84 43.58
N HIS A 183 -20.46 1.59 43.77
CA HIS A 183 -21.36 0.48 44.11
C HIS A 183 -22.31 0.78 45.29
N PRO A 184 -21.86 1.42 46.39
CA PRO A 184 -22.76 1.72 47.51
C PRO A 184 -23.89 2.72 47.16
N VAL A 185 -23.68 3.59 46.17
CA VAL A 185 -24.62 4.66 45.78
C VAL A 185 -25.38 4.30 44.50
N GLN A 186 -24.79 3.49 43.63
CA GLN A 186 -25.31 3.10 42.33
C GLN A 186 -25.17 1.59 42.10
N PRO A 187 -25.76 0.72 42.94
CA PRO A 187 -25.61 -0.73 42.84
C PRO A 187 -26.18 -1.31 41.53
N ASP A 188 -27.20 -0.67 40.95
CA ASP A 188 -27.80 -1.12 39.68
C ASP A 188 -26.93 -0.81 38.46
N LYS A 189 -26.01 0.16 38.56
CA LYS A 189 -25.13 0.60 37.45
C LYS A 189 -23.69 0.11 37.60
N PHE A 190 -23.17 0.13 38.83
CA PHE A 190 -21.86 -0.38 39.19
C PHE A 190 -22.04 -1.64 40.05
N GLY A 191 -22.86 -2.58 39.57
CA GLY A 191 -23.22 -3.81 40.28
C GLY A 191 -22.10 -4.85 40.34
N SER A 192 -21.19 -4.82 39.37
CA SER A 192 -20.02 -5.69 39.31
C SER A 192 -18.83 -4.99 38.65
N ILE A 193 -17.63 -5.57 38.78
CA ILE A 193 -16.42 -5.07 38.10
C ILE A 193 -16.62 -5.06 36.56
N PRO A 194 -17.18 -6.12 35.92
CA PRO A 194 -17.52 -6.06 34.49
C PRO A 194 -18.46 -4.92 34.09
N ASP A 195 -19.48 -4.60 34.90
CA ASP A 195 -20.38 -3.47 34.63
C ASP A 195 -19.62 -2.14 34.70
N ALA A 196 -18.72 -2.00 35.69
CA ALA A 196 -17.80 -0.87 35.77
C ALA A 196 -16.82 -0.81 34.59
N MET A 197 -16.39 -1.96 34.06
CA MET A 197 -15.53 -2.06 32.88
C MET A 197 -16.23 -1.61 31.60
N TRP A 198 -17.54 -1.76 31.47
CA TRP A 198 -18.29 -1.18 30.33
C TRP A 198 -18.16 0.34 30.31
N TRP A 199 -18.44 0.99 31.45
CA TRP A 199 -18.23 2.44 31.60
C TRP A 199 -16.76 2.83 31.40
N GLY A 200 -15.85 2.07 32.00
CA GLY A 200 -14.42 2.29 31.90
C GLY A 200 -13.94 2.20 30.44
N LEU A 201 -14.41 1.22 29.68
CA LEU A 201 -14.04 1.05 28.27
C LEU A 201 -14.57 2.21 27.44
N ALA A 202 -15.83 2.61 27.62
CA ALA A 202 -16.42 3.75 26.92
C ALA A 202 -15.69 5.07 27.23
N THR A 203 -15.21 5.24 28.47
CA THR A 203 -14.43 6.41 28.91
C THR A 203 -13.00 6.38 28.37
N LEU A 204 -12.32 5.24 28.48
CA LEU A 204 -10.93 5.05 28.03
C LEU A 204 -10.79 5.23 26.51
N THR A 205 -11.78 4.76 25.76
CA THR A 205 -11.83 4.83 24.29
C THR A 205 -12.45 6.12 23.77
N THR A 206 -12.75 7.09 24.65
CA THR A 206 -13.34 8.41 24.30
C THR A 206 -14.71 8.33 23.62
N VAL A 207 -15.44 7.21 23.75
CA VAL A 207 -16.80 7.04 23.18
C VAL A 207 -17.84 7.76 24.02
N GLY A 208 -17.86 7.50 25.34
CA GLY A 208 -18.71 8.21 26.30
C GLY A 208 -20.21 8.23 25.99
N TYR A 209 -20.87 7.05 25.95
CA TYR A 209 -22.32 6.96 25.68
C TYR A 209 -23.20 7.77 26.64
N GLY A 210 -22.76 7.99 27.88
CA GLY A 210 -23.48 8.78 28.89
C GLY A 210 -24.63 8.03 29.59
N ASP A 211 -24.71 6.71 29.39
CA ASP A 211 -25.65 5.78 30.03
C ASP A 211 -25.36 5.57 31.53
N VAL A 212 -24.08 5.45 31.88
CA VAL A 212 -23.59 5.29 33.25
C VAL A 212 -22.47 6.31 33.51
N VAL A 213 -22.46 6.96 34.68
CA VAL A 213 -21.40 7.88 35.10
C VAL A 213 -21.22 7.84 36.63
N PRO A 214 -20.00 8.06 37.15
CA PRO A 214 -19.77 8.21 38.58
C PRO A 214 -20.46 9.47 39.12
N VAL A 215 -21.17 9.35 40.25
CA VAL A 215 -21.85 10.49 40.87
C VAL A 215 -21.08 11.03 42.08
N THR A 216 -20.24 10.21 42.71
CA THR A 216 -19.48 10.62 43.89
C THR A 216 -18.31 11.56 43.51
N PRO A 217 -17.88 12.45 44.42
CA PRO A 217 -16.73 13.32 44.15
C PRO A 217 -15.45 12.54 43.82
N LEU A 218 -15.17 11.46 44.56
CA LEU A 218 -13.99 10.61 44.33
C LEU A 218 -14.11 9.84 43.00
N GLY A 219 -15.28 9.32 42.67
CA GLY A 219 -15.53 8.68 41.39
C GLY A 219 -15.34 9.63 40.21
N LYS A 220 -15.75 10.90 40.35
CA LYS A 220 -15.50 11.95 39.33
C LYS A 220 -14.02 12.29 39.18
N ILE A 221 -13.28 12.39 40.29
CA ILE A 221 -11.82 12.62 40.26
C ILE A 221 -11.13 11.45 39.55
N LEU A 222 -11.49 10.21 39.90
CA LEU A 222 -10.98 9.01 39.26
C LEU A 222 -11.32 8.97 37.76
N GLY A 223 -12.56 9.33 37.39
CA GLY A 223 -12.98 9.43 35.99
C GLY A 223 -12.19 10.48 35.22
N GLY A 224 -11.95 11.66 35.81
CA GLY A 224 -11.10 12.69 35.21
C GLY A 224 -9.66 12.20 34.98
N ALA A 225 -9.06 11.54 35.97
CA ALA A 225 -7.74 10.93 35.81
C ALA A 225 -7.74 9.87 34.69
N MET A 226 -8.75 9.01 34.65
CA MET A 226 -8.90 7.98 33.63
C MET A 226 -9.01 8.56 32.21
N MET A 227 -9.71 9.67 32.02
CA MET A 227 -9.79 10.35 30.72
C MET A 227 -8.42 10.86 30.25
N ILE A 228 -7.62 11.44 31.15
CA ILE A 228 -6.27 11.95 30.84
C ILE A 228 -5.34 10.79 30.45
N PHE A 229 -5.30 9.73 31.26
CA PHE A 229 -4.48 8.56 30.97
C PHE A 229 -4.97 7.81 29.72
N GLY A 230 -6.29 7.72 29.53
CA GLY A 230 -6.89 7.10 28.35
C GLY A 230 -6.44 7.77 27.06
N LEU A 231 -6.56 9.10 26.99
CA LEU A 231 -6.09 9.87 25.85
C LEU A 231 -4.58 9.70 25.60
N GLY A 232 -3.77 9.78 26.66
CA GLY A 232 -2.33 9.61 26.56
C GLY A 232 -1.90 8.22 26.09
N MET A 233 -2.54 7.17 26.57
CA MET A 233 -2.23 5.79 26.18
C MET A 233 -2.73 5.47 24.77
N PHE A 234 -3.89 5.98 24.36
CA PHE A 234 -4.40 5.80 22.99
C PHE A 234 -3.51 6.49 21.94
N ALA A 235 -2.83 7.57 22.30
CA ALA A 235 -1.88 8.24 21.41
C ALA A 235 -0.69 7.33 21.01
N ILE A 236 -0.32 6.36 21.84
CA ILE A 236 0.81 5.46 21.59
C ILE A 236 0.57 4.55 20.36
N PRO A 237 -0.47 3.70 20.30
CA PRO A 237 -0.71 2.86 19.13
C PRO A 237 -0.99 3.68 17.87
N ILE A 238 -1.69 4.83 18.00
CA ILE A 238 -1.92 5.74 16.87
C ILE A 238 -0.59 6.28 16.34
N GLY A 239 0.30 6.76 17.22
CA GLY A 239 1.62 7.28 16.85
C GLY A 239 2.54 6.21 16.26
N ILE A 240 2.51 4.98 16.80
CA ILE A 240 3.25 3.83 16.26
C ILE A 240 2.78 3.53 14.83
N VAL A 241 1.46 3.38 14.62
CA VAL A 241 0.92 3.08 13.29
C VAL A 241 1.20 4.22 12.31
N ALA A 242 1.01 5.48 12.71
CA ALA A 242 1.25 6.63 11.86
C ALA A 242 2.73 6.76 11.45
N SER A 243 3.65 6.63 12.41
CA SER A 243 5.10 6.70 12.14
C SER A 243 5.57 5.52 11.28
N ALA A 244 5.07 4.32 11.53
CA ALA A 244 5.41 3.14 10.74
C ALA A 244 4.82 3.21 9.32
N PHE A 245 3.59 3.72 9.15
CA PHE A 245 2.98 3.93 7.85
C PHE A 245 3.74 5.00 7.04
N SER A 246 4.11 6.12 7.67
CA SER A 246 4.95 7.15 7.06
C SER A 246 6.32 6.58 6.62
N ARG A 247 6.98 5.83 7.51
CA ARG A 247 8.24 5.15 7.20
C ARG A 247 8.11 4.17 6.04
N ASP A 248 7.03 3.41 5.97
CA ASP A 248 6.77 2.42 4.91
C ASP A 248 6.59 3.07 3.53
N ILE A 249 5.90 4.21 3.49
CA ILE A 249 5.73 5.00 2.26
C ILE A 249 7.08 5.56 1.82
N HIS A 250 7.83 6.19 2.73
CA HIS A 250 9.13 6.76 2.41
C HIS A 250 10.17 5.70 2.01
N GLN A 251 10.16 4.52 2.63
CA GLN A 251 11.05 3.42 2.23
C GLN A 251 10.72 2.86 0.85
N ARG A 252 9.44 2.79 0.45
CA ARG A 252 9.08 2.37 -0.92
C ARG A 252 9.60 3.38 -1.95
N ASP A 253 9.41 4.67 -1.68
CA ASP A 253 9.95 5.72 -2.53
C ASP A 253 11.48 5.64 -2.60
N PHE A 254 12.15 5.37 -1.47
CA PHE A 254 13.60 5.18 -1.41
C PHE A 254 14.08 3.95 -2.18
N VAL A 255 13.53 2.75 -1.97
CA VAL A 255 13.99 1.51 -2.63
C VAL A 255 13.76 1.58 -4.14
N ILE A 256 12.62 2.16 -4.55
CA ILE A 256 12.34 2.40 -5.96
C ILE A 256 13.38 3.39 -6.49
N SER A 257 13.65 4.49 -5.79
CA SER A 257 14.65 5.50 -6.20
C SER A 257 16.09 4.98 -6.20
N PHE A 258 16.48 4.14 -5.26
CA PHE A 258 17.81 3.53 -5.18
C PHE A 258 18.08 2.61 -6.36
N GLY A 259 17.21 1.63 -6.59
CA GLY A 259 17.34 0.75 -7.75
C GLY A 259 17.29 1.52 -9.08
N MET A 260 16.59 2.65 -9.10
CA MET A 260 16.50 3.53 -10.26
C MET A 260 17.78 4.36 -10.48
N VAL A 261 18.39 4.89 -9.42
CA VAL A 261 19.63 5.69 -9.47
C VAL A 261 20.84 4.80 -9.77
N SER A 262 20.95 3.63 -9.13
CA SER A 262 22.09 2.71 -9.35
C SER A 262 22.18 2.18 -10.78
N ASN A 263 21.07 2.19 -11.54
CA ASN A 263 21.04 1.77 -12.94
C ASN A 263 21.46 2.88 -13.91
N VAL A 264 21.59 4.13 -13.46
CA VAL A 264 22.09 5.23 -14.27
C VAL A 264 23.62 5.13 -14.27
N PRO A 265 24.28 5.02 -15.43
CA PRO A 265 25.74 4.93 -15.50
C PRO A 265 26.47 6.08 -14.80
N ALA A 266 25.87 7.28 -14.79
CA ALA A 266 26.39 8.46 -14.09
C ALA A 266 26.57 8.25 -12.57
N PHE A 267 25.79 7.37 -11.94
CA PHE A 267 25.77 7.15 -10.48
C PHE A 267 26.26 5.77 -10.05
N SER A 268 26.75 4.95 -10.99
CA SER A 268 27.12 3.56 -10.73
C SER A 268 28.32 3.39 -9.78
N HIS A 269 29.12 4.43 -9.57
CA HIS A 269 30.31 4.44 -8.72
C HIS A 269 30.00 4.80 -7.27
N LEU A 270 28.81 5.30 -6.99
CA LEU A 270 28.43 5.79 -5.67
C LEU A 270 28.12 4.65 -4.70
N GLY A 271 28.59 4.80 -3.47
CA GLY A 271 28.25 3.94 -2.35
C GLY A 271 26.83 4.19 -1.81
N PRO A 272 26.33 3.32 -0.92
CA PRO A 272 24.96 3.41 -0.40
C PRO A 272 24.63 4.73 0.30
N ILE A 273 25.61 5.35 0.96
CA ILE A 273 25.45 6.61 1.71
C ILE A 273 25.31 7.80 0.75
N GLU A 274 26.12 7.87 -0.30
CA GLU A 274 26.06 8.96 -1.28
C GLU A 274 24.78 8.89 -2.11
N ILE A 275 24.35 7.67 -2.47
CA ILE A 275 23.07 7.45 -3.15
C ILE A 275 21.90 7.93 -2.28
N GLU A 276 21.93 7.71 -0.96
CA GLU A 276 20.89 8.23 -0.06
C GLU A 276 20.80 9.76 -0.10
N ARG A 277 21.94 10.45 -0.12
CA ARG A 277 22.00 11.91 -0.25
C ARG A 277 21.34 12.38 -1.55
N ILE A 278 21.64 11.70 -2.65
CA ILE A 278 21.12 12.04 -3.99
C ILE A 278 19.63 11.73 -4.11
N ILE A 279 19.14 10.61 -3.57
CA ILE A 279 17.71 10.26 -3.62
C ILE A 279 16.84 11.34 -2.96
N ARG A 280 17.34 12.00 -1.90
CA ARG A 280 16.60 13.05 -1.19
C ARG A 280 16.36 14.30 -2.04
N VAL A 281 17.26 14.59 -2.98
CA VAL A 281 17.15 15.76 -3.88
C VAL A 281 16.51 15.43 -5.22
N LEU A 282 16.46 14.14 -5.59
CA LEU A 282 15.82 13.69 -6.82
C LEU A 282 14.29 13.69 -6.70
N GLN A 283 13.63 14.33 -7.67
CA GLN A 283 12.18 14.39 -7.76
C GLN A 283 11.66 13.45 -8.86
N SER A 284 10.80 12.50 -8.50
CA SER A 284 10.16 11.62 -9.48
C SER A 284 9.07 12.37 -10.27
N ARG A 285 9.11 12.27 -11.60
CA ARG A 285 8.07 12.79 -12.50
C ARG A 285 7.54 11.70 -13.41
N ARG A 286 6.20 11.56 -13.48
CA ARG A 286 5.51 10.72 -14.46
C ARG A 286 4.93 11.58 -15.57
N MET A 287 5.23 11.20 -16.80
CA MET A 287 4.82 11.94 -18.00
C MET A 287 4.13 10.97 -18.96
N ARG A 288 3.02 11.41 -19.58
CA ARG A 288 2.27 10.57 -20.53
C ARG A 288 2.90 10.62 -21.92
N ALA A 289 2.65 9.59 -22.73
CA ALA A 289 3.02 9.61 -24.14
C ALA A 289 2.54 10.90 -24.84
N GLY A 290 3.40 11.52 -25.64
CA GLY A 290 3.17 12.78 -26.34
C GLY A 290 3.42 14.05 -25.52
N SER A 291 3.64 13.96 -24.20
CA SER A 291 3.90 15.15 -23.37
C SER A 291 5.30 15.71 -23.58
N LEU A 292 5.41 17.03 -23.47
CA LEU A 292 6.65 17.78 -23.62
C LEU A 292 7.35 17.91 -22.27
N VAL A 293 8.64 17.57 -22.20
CA VAL A 293 9.46 17.75 -20.98
C VAL A 293 9.92 19.20 -20.88
N PHE A 294 10.50 19.74 -21.94
CA PHE A 294 10.83 21.15 -22.12
C PHE A 294 10.98 21.48 -23.63
N ALA A 295 10.84 22.74 -23.98
CA ALA A 295 11.04 23.28 -25.32
C ALA A 295 12.45 23.87 -25.51
N LYS A 296 12.86 24.05 -26.77
CA LYS A 296 14.04 24.85 -27.12
C LYS A 296 13.82 26.29 -26.64
N GLY A 297 14.81 26.86 -25.98
CA GLY A 297 14.78 28.23 -25.42
C GLY A 297 14.28 28.33 -23.98
N ASP A 298 13.73 27.25 -23.41
CA ASP A 298 13.34 27.23 -22.00
C ASP A 298 14.55 27.45 -21.08
N PRO A 299 14.39 28.05 -19.89
CA PRO A 299 15.47 28.13 -18.91
C PRO A 299 15.92 26.73 -18.49
N ALA A 300 17.23 26.52 -18.43
CA ALA A 300 17.80 25.26 -17.96
C ALA A 300 17.76 25.21 -16.42
N ASP A 301 16.80 24.45 -15.89
CA ASP A 301 16.46 24.40 -14.46
C ASP A 301 16.82 23.08 -13.76
N ALA A 302 17.11 22.03 -14.54
CA ALA A 302 17.33 20.67 -14.04
C ALA A 302 17.99 19.73 -15.07
N VAL A 303 18.57 18.62 -14.59
CA VAL A 303 18.90 17.45 -15.42
C VAL A 303 17.89 16.33 -15.14
N TYR A 304 17.62 15.50 -16.15
CA TYR A 304 16.62 14.45 -16.09
C TYR A 304 17.24 13.08 -16.37
N PHE A 305 16.94 12.09 -15.54
CA PHE A 305 17.35 10.69 -15.71
C PHE A 305 16.13 9.83 -16.09
N ILE A 306 16.29 8.94 -17.05
CA ILE A 306 15.19 8.17 -17.64
C ILE A 306 15.12 6.79 -16.97
N LEU A 307 14.01 6.54 -16.29
CA LEU A 307 13.80 5.31 -15.54
C LEU A 307 13.07 4.25 -16.35
N SER A 308 12.13 4.70 -17.16
CA SER A 308 11.34 3.85 -18.04
C SER A 308 10.68 4.70 -19.10
N GLY A 309 10.55 4.15 -20.29
CA GLY A 309 9.96 4.82 -21.45
C GLY A 309 11.01 5.35 -22.42
N THR A 310 10.53 5.84 -23.55
CA THR A 310 11.35 6.35 -24.64
C THR A 310 11.02 7.82 -24.87
N LEU A 311 12.05 8.65 -25.00
CA LEU A 311 11.93 10.07 -25.32
C LEU A 311 12.63 10.35 -26.64
N ARG A 312 12.15 11.36 -27.34
CA ARG A 312 12.82 11.90 -28.53
C ARG A 312 13.36 13.27 -28.20
N VAL A 313 14.65 13.46 -28.46
CA VAL A 313 15.33 14.75 -28.43
C VAL A 313 15.32 15.29 -29.87
N GLU A 314 14.65 16.41 -30.06
CA GLU A 314 14.45 17.05 -31.36
C GLU A 314 15.43 18.23 -31.45
N PHE A 315 16.64 17.95 -31.98
CA PHE A 315 17.53 18.97 -32.51
C PHE A 315 17.08 19.39 -33.92
N PRO A 316 17.43 20.60 -34.39
CA PRO A 316 17.03 21.08 -35.72
C PRO A 316 17.41 20.14 -36.86
N HIS A 317 18.61 19.55 -36.83
CA HIS A 317 19.11 18.75 -37.95
C HIS A 317 19.29 17.25 -37.67
N HIS A 318 19.28 16.82 -36.40
CA HIS A 318 19.51 15.40 -36.05
C HIS A 318 18.70 14.95 -34.82
N PRO A 319 17.44 14.48 -34.99
CA PRO A 319 16.69 13.92 -33.87
C PRO A 319 17.24 12.55 -33.48
N PHE A 320 17.29 12.27 -32.18
CA PHE A 320 17.64 10.96 -31.65
C PHE A 320 16.73 10.56 -30.48
N GLU A 321 16.74 9.28 -30.14
CA GLU A 321 15.92 8.73 -29.07
C GLU A 321 16.78 8.36 -27.87
N LEU A 322 16.21 8.57 -26.68
CA LEU A 322 16.80 8.17 -25.41
C LEU A 322 15.85 7.20 -24.71
N GLY A 323 16.41 6.18 -24.09
CA GLY A 323 15.69 5.11 -23.42
C GLY A 323 15.99 5.03 -21.92
N SER A 324 15.51 3.96 -21.31
CA SER A 324 15.78 3.66 -19.90
C SER A 324 17.28 3.55 -19.62
N GLY A 325 17.75 4.24 -18.57
CA GLY A 325 19.17 4.30 -18.18
C GLY A 325 19.90 5.54 -18.71
N ASP A 326 19.37 6.18 -19.74
CA ASP A 326 19.92 7.43 -20.28
C ASP A 326 19.53 8.65 -19.41
N PHE A 327 20.20 9.77 -19.65
CA PHE A 327 19.90 11.06 -19.03
C PHE A 327 20.02 12.19 -20.04
N PHE A 328 19.38 13.33 -19.77
CA PHE A 328 19.35 14.47 -20.68
C PHE A 328 19.16 15.82 -19.96
N GLY A 329 19.53 16.90 -20.63
CA GLY A 329 19.40 18.27 -20.14
C GLY A 329 20.64 18.82 -19.45
N GLU A 330 21.68 17.99 -19.27
CA GLU A 330 22.97 18.31 -18.68
C GLU A 330 23.72 19.39 -19.47
N GLY A 331 23.66 19.35 -20.82
CA GLY A 331 24.44 20.26 -21.66
C GLY A 331 24.07 21.74 -21.47
N ALA A 332 22.78 22.03 -21.28
CA ALA A 332 22.31 23.40 -21.06
C ALA A 332 22.65 23.90 -19.63
N LEU A 333 22.68 23.00 -18.64
CA LEU A 333 23.13 23.33 -17.28
C LEU A 333 24.63 23.64 -17.26
N TYR A 334 25.45 22.73 -17.81
CA TYR A 334 26.92 22.83 -17.83
C TYR A 334 27.41 24.06 -18.59
N ARG A 335 26.79 24.38 -19.74
CA ARG A 335 27.16 25.57 -20.55
C ARG A 335 26.51 26.86 -20.06
N ASN A 336 25.65 26.78 -19.05
CA ASN A 336 24.84 27.89 -18.57
C ASN A 336 24.07 28.60 -19.70
N THR A 337 23.38 27.82 -20.54
CA THR A 337 22.59 28.30 -21.69
C THR A 337 21.11 27.87 -21.55
N PRO A 338 20.17 28.50 -22.27
CA PRO A 338 18.82 27.97 -22.42
C PRO A 338 18.83 26.57 -23.05
N ARG A 339 17.72 25.82 -22.92
CA ARG A 339 17.56 24.49 -23.50
C ARG A 339 17.80 24.53 -25.01
N LEU A 340 18.74 23.71 -25.48
CA LEU A 340 19.18 23.71 -26.89
C LEU A 340 18.24 22.93 -27.82
N ALA A 341 17.45 22.02 -27.27
CA ALA A 341 16.57 21.13 -28.03
C ALA A 341 15.21 20.99 -27.34
N ARG A 342 14.22 20.54 -28.11
CA ARG A 342 12.91 20.15 -27.61
C ARG A 342 12.95 18.67 -27.22
N VAL A 343 12.38 18.30 -26.07
CA VAL A 343 12.31 16.89 -25.63
C VAL A 343 10.88 16.48 -25.36
N ARG A 344 10.45 15.37 -25.97
CA ARG A 344 9.08 14.84 -25.88
C ARG A 344 9.06 13.34 -25.58
N CYS A 345 8.10 12.91 -24.78
CA CYS A 345 7.89 11.50 -24.47
C CYS A 345 7.19 10.79 -25.64
N LEU A 346 7.77 9.67 -26.13
CA LEU A 346 7.14 8.81 -27.14
C LEU A 346 6.21 7.77 -26.50
N THR A 347 6.58 7.28 -25.31
CA THR A 347 5.75 6.39 -24.48
C THR A 347 5.40 7.09 -23.17
N ASP A 348 4.66 6.42 -22.28
CA ASP A 348 4.60 6.86 -20.89
C ASP A 348 6.00 6.77 -20.28
N CYS A 349 6.47 7.88 -19.70
CA CYS A 349 7.82 8.02 -19.18
C CYS A 349 7.81 8.24 -17.67
N ARG A 350 8.80 7.64 -16.99
CA ARG A 350 9.14 7.96 -15.60
C ARG A 350 10.54 8.56 -15.59
N LEU A 351 10.66 9.75 -15.03
CA LEU A 351 11.89 10.53 -15.00
C LEU A 351 12.27 10.85 -13.55
N LEU A 352 13.56 10.96 -13.26
CA LEU A 352 14.06 11.63 -12.07
C LEU A 352 14.61 12.99 -12.46
N ARG A 353 14.15 14.04 -11.80
CA ARG A 353 14.59 15.42 -11.99
C ARG A 353 15.56 15.78 -10.86
N LEU A 354 16.76 16.23 -11.21
CA LEU A 354 17.72 16.85 -10.29
C LEU A 354 17.76 18.34 -10.60
N ALA A 355 17.42 19.19 -9.63
CA ALA A 355 17.40 20.63 -9.82
C ALA A 355 18.81 21.17 -10.05
N ARG A 356 18.92 22.34 -10.70
CA ARG A 356 20.20 23.01 -10.97
C ARG A 356 21.06 23.14 -9.70
N GLU A 357 20.50 23.67 -8.63
CA GLU A 357 21.23 23.90 -7.37
C GLU A 357 21.86 22.61 -6.82
N ASP A 358 21.10 21.51 -6.86
CA ASP A 358 21.58 20.20 -6.41
C ASP A 358 22.58 19.57 -7.40
N PHE A 359 22.40 19.81 -8.70
CA PHE A 359 23.30 19.36 -9.75
C PHE A 359 24.65 20.07 -9.67
N ASP A 360 24.66 21.39 -9.47
CA ASP A 360 25.86 22.19 -9.33
C ASP A 360 26.63 21.72 -8.07
N THR A 361 25.93 21.60 -6.93
CA THR A 361 26.50 21.04 -5.68
C THR A 361 27.09 19.64 -5.88
N LEU A 362 26.38 18.74 -6.56
CA LEU A 362 26.85 17.38 -6.79
C LEU A 362 28.06 17.33 -7.73
N THR A 363 28.08 18.20 -8.73
CA THR A 363 29.21 18.33 -9.66
C THR A 363 30.42 18.91 -8.94
N GLU A 364 30.24 19.78 -7.95
CA GLU A 364 31.29 20.30 -7.07
C GLU A 364 31.87 19.23 -6.14
N ASP A 365 31.01 18.46 -5.48
CA ASP A 365 31.37 17.47 -4.46
C ASP A 365 31.93 16.15 -5.03
N ASP A 366 31.51 15.73 -6.23
CA ASP A 366 31.84 14.42 -6.82
C ASP A 366 32.59 14.56 -8.17
N PRO A 367 33.92 14.40 -8.18
CA PRO A 367 34.74 14.46 -9.39
C PRO A 367 34.41 13.40 -10.44
N ASP A 368 34.00 12.19 -10.03
CA ASP A 368 33.67 11.09 -10.95
C ASP A 368 32.34 11.37 -11.65
N PHE A 369 31.35 11.90 -10.91
CA PHE A 369 30.10 12.38 -11.49
C PHE A 369 30.36 13.50 -12.50
N ARG A 370 31.18 14.50 -12.12
CA ARG A 370 31.59 15.58 -13.03
C ARG A 370 32.20 15.04 -14.32
N ALA A 371 33.17 14.13 -14.22
CA ALA A 371 33.85 13.57 -15.39
C ALA A 371 32.87 12.85 -16.33
N LYS A 372 31.90 12.10 -15.79
CA LYS A 372 30.85 11.43 -16.60
C LYS A 372 29.92 12.42 -17.28
N ILE A 373 29.55 13.50 -16.61
CA ILE A 373 28.76 14.58 -17.23
C ILE A 373 29.55 15.26 -18.35
N GLU A 374 30.82 15.61 -18.12
CA GLU A 374 31.67 16.25 -19.12
C GLU A 374 31.88 15.36 -20.35
N ALA A 375 32.07 14.06 -20.14
CA ALA A 375 32.14 13.07 -21.22
C ALA A 375 30.84 13.04 -22.03
N ALA A 376 29.67 12.99 -21.37
CA ALA A 376 28.38 12.98 -22.04
C ALA A 376 28.08 14.29 -22.79
N VAL A 377 28.45 15.45 -22.23
CA VAL A 377 28.32 16.76 -22.87
C VAL A 377 29.22 16.85 -24.11
N SER A 378 30.39 16.22 -24.08
CA SER A 378 31.34 16.20 -25.20
C SER A 378 30.89 15.25 -26.31
N GLU A 379 30.39 14.06 -25.95
CA GLU A 379 29.89 13.06 -26.91
C GLU A 379 28.61 13.53 -27.61
N ARG A 380 27.74 14.24 -26.89
CA ARG A 380 26.47 14.77 -27.40
C ARG A 380 26.58 16.21 -27.90
N GLN A 381 27.79 16.65 -28.24
CA GLN A 381 27.99 17.98 -28.80
C GLN A 381 27.11 18.14 -30.05
N PRO A 382 26.19 19.12 -30.07
CA PRO A 382 25.58 19.52 -31.33
C PRO A 382 26.72 19.99 -32.26
N ALA A 383 26.65 19.63 -33.54
CA ALA A 383 27.56 20.21 -34.52
C ALA A 383 27.48 21.73 -34.45
N ALA A 384 28.55 22.46 -34.74
CA ALA A 384 28.55 23.93 -34.67
C ALA A 384 27.40 24.58 -35.46
N GLU A 385 26.87 23.89 -36.48
CA GLU A 385 25.69 24.29 -37.28
C GLU A 385 24.36 24.30 -36.50
N ASP A 386 24.20 23.48 -35.46
CA ASP A 386 22.97 23.37 -34.65
C ASP A 386 22.84 24.48 -33.58
N LEU A 387 23.91 25.26 -33.35
CA LEU A 387 23.99 26.31 -32.33
C LEU A 387 23.71 27.73 -32.87
N ASP A 388 23.58 27.90 -34.19
CA ASP A 388 23.32 29.20 -34.81
C ASP A 388 21.81 29.54 -34.75
N PRO A 389 21.40 30.64 -34.08
CA PRO A 389 20.01 31.09 -34.09
C PRO A 389 19.57 31.71 -35.44
N HIS A 390 20.46 31.83 -36.43
CA HIS A 390 20.20 32.50 -37.72
C HIS A 390 20.07 31.60 -38.94
N ASN A 391 19.92 30.28 -38.79
CA ASN A 391 19.59 29.38 -39.90
C ASN A 391 18.22 28.70 -39.73
#